data_AF-U2TBD9-F1
#
_entry.id   AF-U2TBD9-F1
#
_cell.length_a   1.000
_cell.length_b   1.000
_cell.length_c   1.000
_cell.angle_alpha   90.00
_cell.angle_beta   90.00
_cell.angle_gamma   90.00
#
_symmetry.space_group_name_H-M   'P 1'
#
loop_
_entity.id
_entity.type
_entity.pdbx_description
1 polymer ?
#
loop_
_entity_poly.entity_id
_entity_poly.type
_entity_poly.pdbx_seq_one_letter_code
_entity_poly.pdbx_strand_id
1 'polypeptide(L)'
;MGVLRKAKKKKIRNEILEKAVTMREISTDENRKSKIMIMMSLSNLCKSYRNYFKIPKITDKNLENGDTKIKKITEEQTLWYTFELEDVIQRSFRALTRLINEFGYEDLNNPEQTVIKDFKNEFIIVGFRKVYEQELAETKNKFKKYSRTKYNTTEVALNQMFIIFAYYKIFKREVEQREFSKKTGMYLKTLITKTDKKFKEIEEVIKESEREDFEKDMLELLKSEEVGLKINWIGYNRKQALKLKKCEGL
;
A
#
# COMPACT_ATOMS: atom_id res chain seq x y z
N MET A 1 33.72 -32.59 -14.11
CA MET A 1 32.78 -31.70 -13.36
C MET A 1 33.36 -30.36 -12.87
N GLY A 2 34.68 -30.18 -12.68
CA GLY A 2 35.27 -28.95 -12.09
C GLY A 2 35.26 -27.69 -12.98
N VAL A 3 35.45 -27.83 -14.30
CA VAL A 3 35.51 -26.71 -15.26
C VAL A 3 34.15 -26.01 -15.41
N LEU A 4 33.08 -26.80 -15.53
CA LEU A 4 31.68 -26.32 -15.56
C LEU A 4 31.31 -25.56 -14.27
N ARG A 5 31.78 -26.00 -13.09
CA ARG A 5 31.56 -25.28 -11.83
C ARG A 5 32.29 -23.94 -11.77
N LYS A 6 33.55 -23.88 -12.26
CA LYS A 6 34.33 -22.64 -12.33
C LYS A 6 33.71 -21.62 -13.30
N ALA A 7 33.26 -22.07 -14.48
CA ALA A 7 32.58 -21.22 -15.46
C ALA A 7 31.26 -20.64 -14.93
N LYS A 8 30.44 -21.48 -14.26
CA LYS A 8 29.21 -21.01 -13.59
C LYS A 8 29.49 -19.95 -12.51
N LYS A 9 30.50 -20.16 -11.65
CA LYS A 9 30.90 -19.17 -10.63
C LYS A 9 31.36 -17.84 -11.24
N LYS A 10 32.12 -17.89 -12.34
CA LYS A 10 32.57 -16.68 -13.06
C LYS A 10 31.40 -15.90 -13.66
N LYS A 11 30.43 -16.61 -14.26
CA LYS A 11 29.21 -16.00 -14.80
C LYS A 11 28.40 -15.28 -13.71
N ILE A 12 28.15 -15.94 -12.58
CA ILE A 12 27.44 -15.35 -11.43
C ILE A 12 28.18 -14.11 -10.91
N ARG A 13 29.52 -14.17 -10.78
CA ARG A 13 30.32 -13.03 -10.31
C ARG A 13 30.23 -11.83 -11.25
N ASN A 14 30.24 -12.06 -12.55
CA ASN A 14 30.08 -11.01 -13.55
C ASN A 14 28.67 -10.39 -13.50
N GLU A 15 27.62 -11.21 -13.39
CA GLU A 15 26.24 -10.73 -13.24
C GLU A 15 26.07 -9.86 -11.98
N ILE A 16 26.71 -10.22 -10.86
CA ILE A 16 26.69 -9.41 -9.63
C ILE A 16 27.43 -8.08 -9.83
N LEU A 17 28.59 -8.10 -10.49
CA LEU A 17 29.36 -6.89 -10.78
C LEU A 17 28.59 -5.93 -11.67
N GLU A 18 27.94 -6.43 -12.72
CA GLU A 18 27.08 -5.65 -13.61
C GLU A 18 25.94 -4.98 -12.82
N LYS A 19 25.22 -5.75 -11.99
CA LYS A 19 24.15 -5.20 -11.12
C LYS A 19 24.68 -4.12 -10.17
N ALA A 20 25.89 -4.27 -9.63
CA ALA A 20 26.50 -3.29 -8.73
C ALA A 20 26.91 -2.00 -9.45
N VAL A 21 27.42 -2.11 -10.69
CA VAL A 21 27.74 -0.95 -11.53
C VAL A 21 26.46 -0.17 -11.86
N THR A 22 25.42 -0.85 -12.32
CA THR A 22 24.12 -0.23 -12.60
C THR A 22 23.54 0.48 -11.37
N MET A 23 23.67 -0.12 -10.16
CA MET A 23 23.24 0.55 -8.93
C MET A 23 24.02 1.82 -8.64
N ARG A 24 25.35 1.83 -8.86
CA ARG A 24 26.16 3.05 -8.66
C ARG A 24 25.71 4.18 -9.60
N GLU A 25 25.50 3.86 -10.88
CA GLU A 25 25.02 4.82 -11.87
C GLU A 25 23.66 5.42 -11.48
N ILE A 26 22.74 4.57 -11.02
CA ILE A 26 21.41 5.01 -10.56
C ILE A 26 21.52 5.85 -9.28
N SER A 27 22.42 5.50 -8.37
CA SER A 27 22.61 6.25 -7.13
C SER A 27 23.13 7.66 -7.36
N THR A 28 23.87 7.87 -8.46
CA THR A 28 24.38 9.20 -8.85
C THR A 28 23.39 10.02 -9.68
N ASP A 29 22.35 9.39 -10.24
CA ASP A 29 21.28 10.03 -11.00
C ASP A 29 20.00 10.15 -10.13
N GLU A 30 19.87 11.27 -9.41
CA GLU A 30 18.71 11.50 -8.54
C GLU A 30 17.37 11.46 -9.30
N ASN A 31 17.36 11.86 -10.57
CA ASN A 31 16.15 11.82 -11.38
C ASN A 31 15.73 10.37 -11.67
N ARG A 32 16.67 9.50 -12.05
CA ARG A 32 16.42 8.07 -12.28
C ARG A 32 16.06 7.34 -10.99
N LYS A 33 16.78 7.63 -9.89
CA LYS A 33 16.51 7.09 -8.56
C LYS A 33 15.10 7.45 -8.07
N SER A 34 14.69 8.72 -8.18
CA SER A 34 13.36 9.16 -7.78
C SER A 34 12.25 8.47 -8.60
N LYS A 35 12.39 8.37 -9.93
CA LYS A 35 11.45 7.61 -10.78
C LYS A 35 11.28 6.17 -10.31
N ILE A 36 12.39 5.51 -9.97
CA ILE A 36 12.38 4.14 -9.45
C ILE A 36 11.63 4.08 -8.11
N MET A 37 11.92 4.98 -7.18
CA MET A 37 11.25 5.02 -5.87
C MET A 37 9.74 5.27 -5.99
N ILE A 38 9.32 6.20 -6.86
CA ILE A 38 7.91 6.48 -7.16
C ILE A 38 7.20 5.22 -7.68
N MET A 39 7.80 4.54 -8.65
CA MET A 39 7.20 3.33 -9.22
C MET A 39 7.17 2.17 -8.25
N MET A 40 8.24 1.93 -7.49
CA MET A 40 8.28 0.86 -6.50
C MET A 40 7.27 1.10 -5.38
N SER A 41 7.17 2.31 -4.85
CA SER A 41 6.21 2.64 -3.81
C SER A 41 4.76 2.54 -4.30
N LEU A 42 4.42 3.13 -5.46
CA LEU A 42 3.06 3.10 -5.98
C LEU A 42 2.63 1.70 -6.43
N SER A 43 3.52 0.93 -7.07
CA SER A 43 3.21 -0.44 -7.47
C SER A 43 2.98 -1.36 -6.27
N ASN A 44 3.77 -1.22 -5.20
CA ASN A 44 3.56 -1.98 -3.97
C ASN A 44 2.33 -1.51 -3.17
N LEU A 45 2.00 -0.20 -3.21
CA LEU A 45 0.73 0.32 -2.68
C LEU A 45 -0.47 -0.33 -3.39
N CYS A 46 -0.43 -0.35 -4.73
CA CYS A 46 -1.44 -0.98 -5.58
C CYS A 46 -1.58 -2.50 -5.29
N LYS A 47 -0.46 -3.22 -5.12
CA LYS A 47 -0.45 -4.63 -4.71
C LYS A 47 -1.06 -4.83 -3.32
N SER A 48 -0.75 -3.94 -2.37
CA SER A 48 -1.30 -4.00 -1.02
C SER A 48 -2.83 -3.83 -1.04
N TYR A 49 -3.34 -2.87 -1.82
CA TYR A 49 -4.78 -2.70 -2.02
C TYR A 49 -5.45 -3.94 -2.62
N ARG A 50 -4.87 -4.49 -3.70
CA ARG A 50 -5.39 -5.70 -4.36
C ARG A 50 -5.48 -6.87 -3.38
N ASN A 51 -4.41 -7.13 -2.65
CA ASN A 51 -4.29 -8.29 -1.76
C ASN A 51 -5.17 -8.15 -0.53
N TYR A 52 -5.15 -6.99 0.11
CA TYR A 52 -5.86 -6.79 1.37
C TYR A 52 -7.37 -6.66 1.19
N PHE A 53 -7.82 -5.82 0.26
CA PHE A 53 -9.26 -5.65 -0.01
C PHE A 53 -9.85 -6.76 -0.87
N LYS A 54 -9.04 -7.76 -1.28
CA LYS A 54 -9.45 -8.89 -2.14
C LYS A 54 -10.22 -8.43 -3.37
N ILE A 55 -9.77 -7.37 -4.03
CA ILE A 55 -10.54 -6.73 -5.10
C ILE A 55 -10.61 -7.68 -6.30
N PRO A 56 -11.80 -8.22 -6.64
CA PRO A 56 -11.91 -9.22 -7.68
C PRO A 56 -11.63 -8.58 -9.05
N LYS A 57 -11.07 -9.38 -9.97
CA LYS A 57 -10.79 -8.98 -11.37
C LYS A 57 -9.68 -7.94 -11.57
N ILE A 58 -8.91 -7.59 -10.53
CA ILE A 58 -7.64 -6.88 -10.70
C ILE A 58 -6.53 -7.91 -10.93
N THR A 59 -6.09 -8.04 -12.17
CA THR A 59 -4.89 -8.78 -12.58
C THR A 59 -3.75 -7.81 -12.81
N ASP A 60 -2.50 -8.29 -12.84
CA ASP A 60 -1.35 -7.42 -13.13
C ASP A 60 -1.47 -6.70 -14.49
N LYS A 61 -2.11 -7.36 -15.47
CA LYS A 61 -2.45 -6.77 -16.78
C LYS A 61 -3.52 -5.66 -16.71
N ASN A 62 -4.46 -5.77 -15.77
CA ASN A 62 -5.48 -4.74 -15.54
C ASN A 62 -4.96 -3.56 -14.69
N LEU A 63 -3.81 -3.72 -14.02
CA LEU A 63 -3.08 -2.64 -13.34
C LEU A 63 -2.54 -1.62 -14.34
N GLU A 64 -2.09 -2.08 -15.51
CA GLU A 64 -1.44 -1.26 -16.52
C GLU A 64 -2.44 -0.40 -17.30
N ASN A 65 -3.68 -0.85 -17.48
CA ASN A 65 -4.68 -0.12 -18.26
C ASN A 65 -5.45 0.94 -17.48
N GLY A 66 -5.41 0.96 -16.14
CA GLY A 66 -6.04 2.01 -15.30
C GLY A 66 -7.58 2.12 -15.36
N ASP A 67 -8.25 1.34 -16.21
CA ASP A 67 -9.69 1.47 -16.49
C ASP A 67 -10.58 0.47 -15.75
N THR A 68 -10.01 -0.29 -14.81
CA THR A 68 -10.81 -1.23 -14.01
C THR A 68 -11.61 -0.48 -12.95
N LYS A 69 -12.95 -0.55 -13.05
CA LYS A 69 -13.85 -0.03 -12.01
C LYS A 69 -13.73 -0.88 -10.76
N ILE A 70 -13.39 -0.24 -9.64
CA ILE A 70 -13.34 -0.87 -8.32
C ILE A 70 -14.77 -1.05 -7.83
N LYS A 71 -15.18 -2.30 -7.57
CA LYS A 71 -16.47 -2.57 -6.95
C LYS A 71 -16.45 -2.08 -5.50
N LYS A 72 -17.63 -1.75 -4.97
CA LYS A 72 -17.80 -1.35 -3.58
C LYS A 72 -17.25 -2.42 -2.64
N ILE A 73 -16.36 -2.01 -1.75
CA ILE A 73 -15.75 -2.81 -0.70
C ILE A 73 -16.79 -3.02 0.40
N THR A 74 -16.92 -4.25 0.86
CA THR A 74 -17.88 -4.65 1.89
C THR A 74 -17.20 -4.96 3.22
N GLU A 75 -18.00 -5.02 4.28
CA GLU A 75 -17.57 -5.43 5.62
C GLU A 75 -16.91 -6.81 5.64
N GLU A 76 -17.28 -7.70 4.71
CA GLU A 76 -16.68 -9.04 4.62
C GLU A 76 -15.23 -9.02 4.13
N GLN A 77 -14.83 -7.94 3.44
CA GLN A 77 -13.50 -7.76 2.91
C GLN A 77 -12.58 -7.06 3.90
N THR A 78 -13.07 -6.07 4.66
CA THR A 78 -12.23 -5.25 5.54
C THR A 78 -13.04 -4.51 6.61
N LEU A 79 -12.42 -4.25 7.76
CA LEU A 79 -12.96 -3.36 8.80
C LEU A 79 -12.95 -1.88 8.38
N TRP A 80 -12.24 -1.52 7.31
CA TRP A 80 -12.12 -0.14 6.83
C TRP A 80 -13.16 0.22 5.75
N TYR A 81 -14.19 -0.60 5.53
CA TYR A 81 -15.12 -0.46 4.41
C TYR A 81 -15.93 0.85 4.47
N THR A 82 -16.18 1.36 5.68
CA THR A 82 -16.89 2.61 5.93
C THR A 82 -16.15 3.85 5.42
N PHE A 83 -14.83 3.75 5.18
CA PHE A 83 -14.04 4.86 4.63
C PHE A 83 -14.17 5.01 3.12
N GLU A 84 -14.85 4.10 2.42
CA GLU A 84 -15.11 4.20 0.97
C GLU A 84 -13.81 4.51 0.18
N LEU A 85 -12.81 3.63 0.33
CA LEU A 85 -11.47 3.79 -0.25
C LEU A 85 -11.41 3.54 -1.77
N GLU A 86 -12.51 3.17 -2.41
CA GLU A 86 -12.56 2.75 -3.81
C GLU A 86 -12.05 3.83 -4.78
N ASP A 87 -12.42 5.10 -4.56
CA ASP A 87 -11.96 6.21 -5.40
C ASP A 87 -10.44 6.39 -5.29
N VAL A 88 -9.88 6.33 -4.07
CA VAL A 88 -8.44 6.44 -3.85
C VAL A 88 -7.69 5.27 -4.48
N ILE A 89 -8.18 4.05 -4.26
CA ILE A 89 -7.61 2.84 -4.84
C ILE A 89 -7.62 2.91 -6.37
N GLN A 90 -8.75 3.31 -6.97
CA GLN A 90 -8.87 3.46 -8.42
C GLN A 90 -7.92 4.52 -8.97
N ARG A 91 -7.78 5.65 -8.26
CA ARG A 91 -6.81 6.70 -8.63
C ARG A 91 -5.37 6.23 -8.54
N SER A 92 -5.02 5.40 -7.56
CA SER A 92 -3.66 4.84 -7.45
C SER A 92 -3.31 3.98 -8.67
N PHE A 93 -4.20 3.09 -9.10
CA PHE A 93 -3.99 2.30 -10.32
C PHE A 93 -3.86 3.19 -11.56
N ARG A 94 -4.74 4.19 -11.70
CA ARG A 94 -4.67 5.16 -12.80
C ARG A 94 -3.42 6.03 -12.80
N ALA A 95 -2.89 6.35 -11.62
CA ALA A 95 -1.63 7.08 -11.49
C ALA A 95 -0.45 6.19 -11.92
N LEU A 96 -0.50 4.89 -11.60
CA LEU A 96 0.53 3.94 -12.00
C LEU A 96 0.64 3.85 -13.53
N THR A 97 -0.48 3.66 -14.24
CA THR A 97 -0.53 3.70 -15.71
C THR A 97 0.06 4.98 -16.29
N ARG A 98 -0.27 6.14 -15.69
CA ARG A 98 0.23 7.42 -16.18
C ARG A 98 1.73 7.58 -16.00
N LEU A 99 2.25 7.13 -14.85
CA LEU A 99 3.68 7.20 -14.55
C LEU A 99 4.48 6.24 -15.44
N ILE A 100 3.94 5.07 -15.75
CA ILE A 100 4.49 4.15 -16.78
C ILE A 100 4.68 4.91 -18.09
N ASN A 101 3.63 5.54 -18.59
CA ASN A 101 3.68 6.31 -19.84
C ASN A 101 4.62 7.52 -19.78
N GLU A 102 4.58 8.32 -18.70
CA GLU A 102 5.40 9.52 -18.56
C GLU A 102 6.90 9.21 -18.38
N PHE A 103 7.22 8.09 -17.73
CA PHE A 103 8.61 7.68 -17.55
C PHE A 103 9.17 6.91 -18.74
N GLY A 104 8.34 6.63 -19.76
CA GLY A 104 8.73 5.90 -20.95
C GLY A 104 8.92 4.40 -20.70
N TYR A 105 8.16 3.82 -19.78
CA TYR A 105 8.08 2.36 -19.60
C TYR A 105 7.02 1.83 -20.55
N GLU A 106 7.38 0.94 -21.48
CA GLU A 106 6.40 0.41 -22.44
C GLU A 106 5.58 -0.75 -21.85
N ASP A 107 6.12 -1.44 -20.84
CA ASP A 107 5.48 -2.51 -20.05
C ASP A 107 6.27 -2.62 -18.72
N LEU A 108 5.70 -3.03 -17.59
CA LEU A 108 6.44 -3.31 -16.33
C LEU A 108 6.92 -4.77 -16.24
N ASN A 109 6.42 -5.64 -17.12
CA ASN A 109 6.66 -7.07 -17.16
C ASN A 109 7.61 -7.50 -18.28
N ASN A 110 7.88 -6.66 -19.30
CA ASN A 110 8.79 -6.97 -20.41
C ASN A 110 10.28 -7.02 -19.98
N PRO A 111 10.90 -8.21 -19.84
CA PRO A 111 12.24 -8.33 -19.28
C PRO A 111 13.36 -7.74 -20.16
N GLU A 112 13.09 -7.41 -21.42
CA GLU A 112 14.09 -6.92 -22.37
C GLU A 112 14.30 -5.40 -22.34
N GLN A 113 13.38 -4.64 -21.73
CA GLN A 113 13.56 -3.20 -21.56
C GLN A 113 14.64 -2.87 -20.52
N THR A 114 15.55 -1.98 -20.90
CA THR A 114 16.67 -1.54 -20.06
C THR A 114 16.20 -0.98 -18.72
N VAL A 115 15.04 -0.31 -18.66
CA VAL A 115 14.56 0.28 -17.41
C VAL A 115 13.87 -0.72 -16.47
N ILE A 116 13.37 -1.86 -16.98
CA ILE A 116 12.89 -2.96 -16.11
C ILE A 116 14.05 -3.66 -15.40
N LYS A 117 15.24 -3.69 -16.01
CA LYS A 117 16.43 -4.25 -15.36
C LYS A 117 16.77 -3.50 -14.07
N ASP A 118 16.50 -2.20 -14.00
CA ASP A 118 16.69 -1.41 -12.78
C ASP A 118 15.74 -1.85 -11.67
N PHE A 119 14.45 -2.03 -11.98
CA PHE A 119 13.45 -2.52 -11.02
C PHE A 119 13.70 -3.95 -10.54
N LYS A 120 14.32 -4.78 -11.39
CA LYS A 120 14.72 -6.16 -11.06
C LYS A 120 16.14 -6.25 -10.47
N ASN A 121 16.85 -5.13 -10.34
CA ASN A 121 18.17 -5.09 -9.74
C ASN A 121 18.05 -5.36 -8.24
N GLU A 122 18.72 -6.40 -7.77
CA GLU A 122 18.67 -6.86 -6.39
C GLU A 122 19.13 -5.79 -5.40
N PHE A 123 20.14 -4.98 -5.75
CA PHE A 123 20.61 -3.89 -4.90
C PHE A 123 19.58 -2.77 -4.75
N ILE A 124 18.83 -2.48 -5.83
CA ILE A 124 17.73 -1.51 -5.80
C ILE A 124 16.59 -2.04 -4.94
N ILE A 125 16.21 -3.30 -5.13
CA ILE A 125 15.17 -3.95 -4.33
C ILE A 125 15.51 -3.92 -2.85
N VAL A 126 16.76 -4.27 -2.50
CA VAL A 126 17.25 -4.21 -1.11
C VAL A 126 17.28 -2.77 -0.59
N GLY A 127 17.72 -1.81 -1.40
CA GLY A 127 17.72 -0.39 -1.04
C GLY A 127 16.32 0.13 -0.72
N PHE A 128 15.36 -0.11 -1.61
CA PHE A 128 13.96 0.25 -1.40
C PHE A 128 13.37 -0.45 -0.17
N ARG A 129 13.67 -1.74 0.03
CA ARG A 129 13.19 -2.49 1.21
C ARG A 129 13.65 -1.82 2.51
N LYS A 130 14.89 -1.35 2.60
CA LYS A 130 15.37 -0.63 3.80
C LYS A 130 14.58 0.65 4.07
N VAL A 131 14.32 1.45 3.03
CA VAL A 131 13.51 2.67 3.15
C VAL A 131 12.08 2.31 3.60
N TYR A 132 11.49 1.27 3.01
CA TYR A 132 10.18 0.78 3.39
C TYR A 132 10.11 0.27 4.84
N GLU A 133 11.08 -0.53 5.27
CA GLU A 133 11.14 -1.06 6.62
C GLU A 133 11.25 0.05 7.66
N GLN A 134 12.04 1.10 7.37
CA GLN A 134 12.14 2.28 8.22
C GLN A 134 10.79 3.01 8.32
N GLU A 135 10.15 3.32 7.19
CA GLU A 135 8.85 4.01 7.14
C GLU A 135 7.73 3.21 7.83
N LEU A 136 7.76 1.88 7.69
CA LEU A 136 6.85 0.98 8.38
C LEU A 136 7.09 0.98 9.88
N ALA A 137 8.34 0.95 10.33
CA ALA A 137 8.70 1.01 11.74
C ALA A 137 8.27 2.34 12.38
N GLU A 138 8.53 3.47 11.71
CA GLU A 138 8.09 4.80 12.15
C GLU A 138 6.57 4.88 12.23
N THR A 139 5.86 4.36 11.22
CA THR A 139 4.39 4.32 11.22
C THR A 139 3.84 3.47 12.35
N LYS A 140 4.39 2.26 12.57
CA LYS A 140 4.00 1.41 13.70
C LYS A 140 4.29 2.06 15.04
N ASN A 141 5.44 2.74 15.18
CA ASN A 141 5.80 3.44 16.41
C ASN A 141 4.84 4.60 16.71
N LYS A 142 4.44 5.38 15.69
CA LYS A 142 3.43 6.45 15.82
C LYS A 142 2.12 5.92 16.41
N PHE A 143 1.72 4.70 16.05
CA PHE A 143 0.46 4.10 16.50
C PHE A 143 0.61 3.05 17.59
N LYS A 144 1.82 2.84 18.14
CA LYS A 144 2.14 1.73 19.06
C LYS A 144 1.24 1.66 20.29
N LYS A 145 0.83 2.81 20.83
CA LYS A 145 -0.07 2.88 21.99
C LYS A 145 -1.52 2.52 21.65
N TYR A 146 -1.93 2.76 20.41
CA TYR A 146 -3.28 2.52 19.90
C TYR A 146 -3.45 1.14 19.27
N SER A 147 -2.37 0.51 18.83
CA SER A 147 -2.41 -0.81 18.19
C SER A 147 -2.55 -1.98 19.17
N ARG A 148 -2.71 -1.71 20.47
CA ARG A 148 -2.93 -2.74 21.49
C ARG A 148 -4.41 -3.15 21.47
N THR A 149 -4.71 -4.26 20.81
CA THR A 149 -6.06 -4.83 20.75
C THR A 149 -6.05 -6.28 21.21
N LYS A 150 -7.13 -6.73 21.86
CA LYS A 150 -7.33 -8.15 22.20
C LYS A 150 -7.74 -8.99 20.99
N TYR A 151 -8.13 -8.35 19.88
CA TYR A 151 -8.72 -9.03 18.71
C TYR A 151 -7.72 -9.14 17.57
N ASN A 152 -7.33 -10.38 17.27
CA ASN A 152 -6.41 -10.71 16.17
C ASN A 152 -6.89 -10.13 14.81
N THR A 153 -8.21 -10.11 14.56
CA THR A 153 -8.78 -9.52 13.33
C THR A 153 -8.52 -8.02 13.20
N THR A 154 -8.59 -7.28 14.31
CA THR A 154 -8.33 -5.84 14.36
C THR A 154 -6.84 -5.57 14.24
N GLU A 155 -5.99 -6.38 14.89
CA GLU A 155 -4.54 -6.30 14.77
C GLU A 155 -4.08 -6.50 13.32
N VAL A 156 -4.61 -7.53 12.64
CA VAL A 156 -4.33 -7.79 11.22
C VAL A 156 -4.78 -6.60 10.35
N ALA A 157 -5.99 -6.09 10.57
CA ALA A 157 -6.52 -4.96 9.79
C ALA A 157 -5.69 -3.67 9.97
N LEU A 158 -5.23 -3.39 11.19
CA LEU A 158 -4.34 -2.26 11.50
C LEU A 158 -2.97 -2.43 10.86
N ASN A 159 -2.37 -3.61 10.98
CA ASN A 159 -1.07 -3.90 10.37
C ASN A 159 -1.09 -3.71 8.85
N GLN A 160 -2.16 -4.17 8.18
CA GLN A 160 -2.34 -3.94 6.75
C GLN A 160 -2.46 -2.46 6.40
N MET A 161 -3.11 -1.67 7.27
CA MET A 161 -3.22 -0.23 7.08
C MET A 161 -1.87 0.48 7.26
N PHE A 162 -1.04 0.06 8.21
CA PHE A 162 0.32 0.60 8.36
C PHE A 162 1.21 0.30 7.15
N ILE A 163 1.05 -0.87 6.53
CA ILE A 163 1.74 -1.21 5.28
C ILE A 163 1.33 -0.24 4.16
N ILE A 164 0.02 0.00 4.00
CA ILE A 164 -0.53 0.94 3.03
C ILE A 164 0.00 2.37 3.28
N PHE A 165 0.00 2.82 4.54
CA PHE A 165 0.53 4.13 4.93
C PHE A 165 2.01 4.28 4.61
N ALA A 166 2.83 3.27 4.90
CA ALA A 166 4.27 3.32 4.63
C ALA A 166 4.57 3.48 3.13
N TYR A 167 3.93 2.66 2.28
CA TYR A 167 4.12 2.80 0.83
C TYR A 167 3.64 4.15 0.30
N TYR A 168 2.49 4.63 0.78
CA TYR A 168 1.96 5.93 0.38
C TYR A 168 2.86 7.09 0.79
N LYS A 169 3.43 7.06 2.00
CA LYS A 169 4.36 8.12 2.47
C LYS A 169 5.60 8.23 1.58
N ILE A 170 6.20 7.09 1.23
CA ILE A 170 7.34 7.05 0.30
C ILE A 170 6.92 7.64 -1.04
N PHE A 171 5.82 7.16 -1.62
CA PHE A 171 5.30 7.66 -2.89
C PHE A 171 5.10 9.17 -2.87
N LYS A 172 4.39 9.68 -1.85
CA LYS A 172 4.08 11.10 -1.70
C LYS A 172 5.36 11.93 -1.62
N ARG A 173 6.32 11.54 -0.76
CA ARG A 173 7.59 12.26 -0.59
C ARG A 173 8.35 12.39 -1.90
N GLU A 174 8.45 11.31 -2.68
CA GLU A 174 9.20 11.31 -3.93
C GLU A 174 8.48 12.11 -5.04
N VAL A 175 7.13 12.06 -5.07
CA VAL A 175 6.35 12.87 -6.02
C VAL A 175 6.46 14.36 -5.70
N GLU A 176 6.47 14.76 -4.43
CA GLU A 176 6.56 16.18 -4.04
C GLU A 176 7.91 16.81 -4.37
N GLN A 177 8.96 15.99 -4.54
CA GLN A 177 10.32 16.45 -4.87
C GLN A 177 10.57 16.60 -6.37
N ARG A 178 9.57 16.33 -7.23
CA ARG A 178 9.77 16.22 -8.67
C ARG A 178 8.73 16.99 -9.48
N GLU A 179 9.18 17.55 -10.59
CA GLU A 179 8.29 18.13 -11.60
C GLU A 179 7.78 17.06 -12.56
N PHE A 180 6.50 17.18 -12.91
CA PHE A 180 5.79 16.30 -13.83
C PHE A 180 5.16 17.11 -14.95
N SER A 181 4.76 16.44 -16.03
CA SER A 181 3.92 17.07 -17.03
C SER A 181 2.65 17.65 -16.38
N LYS A 182 2.13 18.77 -16.90
CA LYS A 182 0.94 19.44 -16.36
C LYS A 182 -0.22 18.47 -16.11
N LYS A 183 -0.45 17.54 -17.05
CA LYS A 183 -1.51 16.52 -16.94
C LYS A 183 -1.22 15.55 -15.78
N THR A 184 -0.03 14.96 -15.73
CA THR A 184 0.31 13.99 -14.67
C THR A 184 0.39 14.64 -13.30
N GLY A 185 1.02 15.82 -13.19
CA GLY A 185 1.08 16.58 -11.94
C GLY A 185 -0.31 16.87 -11.36
N MET A 186 -1.28 17.25 -12.20
CA MET A 186 -2.67 17.45 -11.76
C MET A 186 -3.30 16.15 -11.23
N TYR A 187 -3.08 15.02 -11.90
CA TYR A 187 -3.58 13.72 -11.45
C TYR A 187 -2.95 13.28 -10.12
N LEU A 188 -1.63 13.41 -9.98
CA LEU A 188 -0.90 13.05 -8.78
C LEU A 188 -1.32 13.94 -7.60
N LYS A 189 -1.44 15.26 -7.81
CA LYS A 189 -1.94 16.19 -6.80
C LYS A 189 -3.33 15.81 -6.30
N THR A 190 -4.21 15.44 -7.21
CA THR A 190 -5.57 15.02 -6.86
C THR A 190 -5.56 13.70 -6.09
N LEU A 191 -4.75 12.72 -6.51
CA LEU A 191 -4.56 11.46 -5.78
C LEU A 191 -4.07 11.73 -4.36
N ILE A 192 -3.01 12.53 -4.20
CA ILE A 192 -2.44 12.87 -2.88
C ILE A 192 -3.49 13.55 -2.00
N THR A 193 -4.17 14.58 -2.52
CA THR A 193 -5.17 15.33 -1.74
C THR A 193 -6.31 14.44 -1.26
N LYS A 194 -6.84 13.56 -2.13
CA LYS A 194 -7.92 12.63 -1.77
C LYS A 194 -7.45 11.56 -0.78
N THR A 195 -6.24 11.04 -0.98
CA THR A 195 -5.66 10.01 -0.11
C THR A 195 -5.34 10.58 1.28
N ASP A 196 -4.74 11.76 1.36
CA ASP A 196 -4.44 12.45 2.62
C ASP A 196 -5.71 12.65 3.45
N LYS A 197 -6.81 13.09 2.81
CA LYS A 197 -8.10 13.25 3.49
C LYS A 197 -8.57 11.93 4.09
N LYS A 198 -8.60 10.85 3.30
CA LYS A 198 -9.04 9.53 3.77
C LYS A 198 -8.14 8.97 4.85
N PHE A 199 -6.82 9.08 4.69
CA PHE A 199 -5.88 8.57 5.66
C PHE A 199 -5.97 9.34 6.96
N LYS A 200 -6.18 10.66 6.93
CA LYS A 200 -6.44 11.44 8.15
C LYS A 200 -7.69 10.96 8.89
N GLU A 201 -8.79 10.72 8.18
CA GLU A 201 -10.02 10.17 8.79
C GLU A 201 -9.72 8.81 9.48
N ILE A 202 -8.94 7.94 8.85
CA ILE A 202 -8.53 6.65 9.42
C ILE A 202 -7.59 6.81 10.61
N GLU A 203 -6.60 7.71 10.52
CA GLU A 203 -5.65 7.97 11.60
C GLU A 203 -6.34 8.47 12.87
N GLU A 204 -7.36 9.32 12.76
CA GLU A 204 -8.11 9.80 13.92
C GLU A 204 -8.85 8.64 14.61
N VAL A 205 -9.48 7.74 13.86
CA VAL A 205 -10.16 6.61 14.50
C VAL A 205 -9.17 5.63 15.14
N ILE A 206 -7.99 5.44 14.55
CA ILE A 206 -6.93 4.66 15.21
C ILE A 206 -6.56 5.31 16.55
N LYS A 207 -6.52 6.64 16.66
CA LYS A 207 -6.20 7.32 17.92
C LYS A 207 -7.33 7.27 18.95
N GLU A 208 -8.58 7.22 18.51
CA GLU A 208 -9.77 7.19 19.37
C GLU A 208 -9.94 5.86 20.13
N SER A 209 -9.37 4.76 19.63
CA SER A 209 -9.49 3.41 20.23
C SER A 209 -8.75 3.22 21.57
N GLU A 210 -8.36 4.30 22.26
CA GLU A 210 -7.67 4.31 23.56
C GLU A 210 -8.66 4.41 24.75
N ARG A 211 -9.98 4.52 24.50
CA ARG A 211 -11.00 4.70 25.55
C ARG A 211 -12.03 3.57 25.56
N GLU A 212 -12.12 2.92 26.72
CA GLU A 212 -13.26 2.12 27.22
C GLU A 212 -13.43 0.67 26.70
N ASP A 213 -14.30 -0.05 27.40
CA ASP A 213 -14.43 -1.51 27.40
C ASP A 213 -14.97 -2.00 26.03
N PHE A 214 -14.05 -2.50 25.19
CA PHE A 214 -14.33 -2.87 23.80
C PHE A 214 -15.57 -3.75 23.59
N GLU A 215 -15.90 -4.65 24.53
CA GLU A 215 -17.11 -5.48 24.44
C GLU A 215 -18.37 -4.65 24.67
N LYS A 216 -18.34 -3.78 25.68
CA LYS A 216 -19.41 -2.85 26.01
C LYS A 216 -19.63 -1.82 24.89
N ASP A 217 -18.56 -1.24 24.35
CA ASP A 217 -18.62 -0.30 23.22
C ASP A 217 -19.21 -0.96 21.98
N MET A 218 -18.80 -2.19 21.67
CA MET A 218 -19.35 -2.94 20.54
C MET A 218 -20.85 -3.16 20.69
N LEU A 219 -21.32 -3.52 21.89
CA LEU A 219 -22.72 -3.71 22.18
C LEU A 219 -23.49 -2.38 22.14
N GLU A 220 -22.89 -1.28 22.57
CA GLU A 220 -23.49 0.06 22.54
C GLU A 220 -23.60 0.63 21.12
N LEU A 221 -22.58 0.40 20.28
CA LEU A 221 -22.64 0.66 18.84
C LEU A 221 -23.73 -0.19 18.17
N LEU A 222 -23.88 -1.45 18.58
CA LEU A 222 -24.92 -2.34 18.07
C LEU A 222 -26.32 -1.86 18.47
N LYS A 223 -26.51 -1.47 19.73
CA LYS A 223 -27.77 -0.87 20.22
C LYS A 223 -28.12 0.40 19.47
N SER A 224 -27.12 1.26 19.21
CA SER A 224 -27.29 2.50 18.45
C SER A 224 -27.72 2.23 17.01
N GLU A 225 -27.13 1.22 16.37
CA GLU A 225 -27.55 0.76 15.04
C GLU A 225 -28.98 0.20 15.03
N GLU A 226 -29.37 -0.56 16.06
CA GLU A 226 -30.71 -1.14 16.22
C GLU A 226 -31.81 -0.09 16.41
N VAL A 227 -31.51 1.05 17.03
CA VAL A 227 -32.42 2.21 17.11
C VAL A 227 -32.38 3.10 15.86
N GLY A 228 -31.71 2.65 14.79
CA GLY A 228 -31.72 3.29 13.48
C GLY A 228 -30.65 4.36 13.26
N LEU A 229 -29.69 4.52 14.20
CA LEU A 229 -28.55 5.42 13.99
C LEU A 229 -27.57 4.78 13.01
N LYS A 230 -27.08 5.58 12.05
CA LYS A 230 -26.07 5.10 11.11
C LYS A 230 -24.71 5.05 11.81
N ILE A 231 -24.30 3.85 12.21
CA ILE A 231 -23.04 3.61 12.89
C ILE A 231 -21.95 3.21 11.91
N ASN A 232 -20.79 3.85 12.02
CA ASN A 232 -19.58 3.43 11.35
C ASN A 232 -18.82 2.47 12.27
N TRP A 233 -18.82 1.18 11.98
CA TRP A 233 -18.10 0.12 12.70
C TRP A 233 -16.58 0.19 12.50
N ILE A 234 -15.97 1.33 12.81
CA ILE A 234 -14.55 1.55 12.58
C ILE A 234 -13.77 1.08 13.80
N GLY A 235 -12.80 0.17 13.60
CA GLY A 235 -11.98 -0.40 14.67
C GLY A 235 -12.67 -1.55 15.44
N TYR A 236 -13.98 -1.68 15.29
CA TYR A 236 -14.80 -2.73 15.88
C TYR A 236 -15.34 -3.68 14.79
N ASN A 237 -15.67 -4.92 15.16
CA ASN A 237 -16.18 -5.92 14.22
C ASN A 237 -17.65 -6.22 14.54
N ARG A 238 -18.56 -5.73 13.68
CA ARG A 238 -20.00 -5.92 13.84
C ARG A 238 -20.39 -7.39 13.93
N LYS A 239 -19.78 -8.28 13.14
CA LYS A 239 -20.02 -9.73 13.24
C LYS A 239 -19.60 -10.29 14.61
N GLN A 240 -18.54 -9.77 15.23
CA GLN A 240 -18.14 -10.15 16.59
C GLN A 240 -19.08 -9.57 17.64
N ALA A 241 -19.49 -8.31 17.50
CA ALA A 241 -20.49 -7.67 18.37
C ALA A 241 -21.84 -8.42 18.37
N LEU A 242 -22.30 -8.87 17.19
CA LEU A 242 -23.49 -9.72 17.06
C LEU A 242 -23.33 -11.09 17.73
N LYS A 243 -22.12 -11.65 17.74
CA LYS A 243 -21.83 -12.91 18.45
C LYS A 243 -21.81 -12.70 19.97
N LEU A 244 -21.21 -11.62 20.45
CA LEU A 244 -21.19 -11.25 21.87
C LEU A 244 -22.61 -11.08 22.40
N LYS A 245 -23.46 -10.32 21.69
CA LYS A 245 -24.89 -10.16 22.02
C LYS A 245 -25.60 -11.51 22.20
N LYS A 246 -25.42 -12.44 21.26
CA LYS A 246 -25.98 -13.80 21.34
C LYS A 246 -25.45 -14.62 22.51
N CYS A 247 -24.19 -14.46 22.90
CA CYS A 247 -23.60 -15.16 24.04
C CYS A 247 -24.06 -14.58 25.38
N GLU A 248 -24.34 -13.27 25.45
CA GLU A 248 -24.84 -12.60 26.66
C GLU A 248 -26.36 -12.75 26.88
N GLY A 249 -27.09 -13.31 25.91
CA GLY A 249 -28.55 -13.48 25.98
C GLY A 249 -29.33 -12.16 25.82
N LEU A 250 -28.70 -11.15 25.23
CA LEU A 250 -29.28 -9.85 24.85
C LEU A 250 -29.81 -9.87 23.42
#